data_AF-A0A5J6PHN6-F1
#
_entry.id   AF-A0A5J6PHN6-F1
#
_cell.length_a   1.000
_cell.length_b   1.000
_cell.length_c   1.000
_cell.angle_alpha   90.00
_cell.angle_beta   90.00
_cell.angle_gamma   90.00
#
_symmetry.space_group_name_H-M   'P 1'
#
loop_
_entity.id
_entity.type
_entity.pdbx_description
1 polymer ?
#
loop_
_entity_poly.entity_id
_entity_poly.type
_entity_poly.pdbx_seq_one_letter_code
_entity_poly.pdbx_strand_id
1 'polypeptide(L)' 'MLVSLTQGNGISLGRFDTPNGHYVIQVNDSQGWIASSSTLFKPNPDHPTDIVIPPTDGMNRQ' A
#
# COMPACT_ATOMS: atom_id res chain seq x y z
N MET A 1 12.37 -0.10 -8.84
CA MET A 1 11.03 0.42 -9.19
C MET A 1 10.18 -0.77 -9.59
N LEU A 2 9.10 -1.05 -8.87
CA LEU A 2 8.18 -2.16 -9.15
C LEU A 2 6.84 -1.60 -9.61
N VAL A 3 6.30 -2.16 -10.69
CA VAL A 3 4.95 -1.87 -11.17
C VAL A 3 4.24 -3.20 -11.35
N SER A 4 3.03 -3.30 -10.81
CA SER A 4 2.16 -4.46 -11.01
C SER A 4 0.75 -4.00 -11.33
N LEU A 5 0.10 -4.72 -12.24
CA LEU A 5 -1.27 -4.49 -12.68
C LEU A 5 -1.98 -5.84 -12.69
N THR A 6 -3.13 -5.91 -12.04
CA THR A 6 -4.01 -7.08 -12.04
C THR A 6 -5.38 -6.64 -12.53
N GLN A 7 -5.92 -7.33 -13.51
CA GLN A 7 -7.22 -7.03 -14.10
C GLN A 7 -8.17 -8.21 -13.88
N GLY A 8 -9.38 -7.90 -13.43
CA GLY A 8 -10.52 -8.79 -13.40
C GLY A 8 -11.68 -8.21 -14.21
N ASN A 9 -12.82 -8.90 -14.22
CA ASN A 9 -14.01 -8.38 -14.88
C ASN A 9 -14.54 -7.15 -14.11
N GLY A 10 -14.60 -5.99 -14.78
CA GLY A 10 -15.06 -4.73 -14.19
C GLY A 10 -14.12 -4.09 -13.17
N ILE A 11 -12.93 -4.65 -12.91
CA ILE A 11 -11.97 -4.11 -11.94
C ILE A 11 -10.53 -4.19 -12.43
N SER A 12 -9.77 -3.12 -12.23
CA SER A 12 -8.32 -3.10 -12.40
C SER A 12 -7.65 -2.56 -11.13
N LEU A 13 -6.63 -3.27 -10.67
CA LEU A 13 -5.81 -2.90 -9.52
C LEU A 13 -4.36 -2.71 -9.96
N GLY A 14 -3.70 -1.68 -9.44
CA GLY A 14 -2.30 -1.41 -9.73
C GLY A 14 -1.52 -0.96 -8.51
N ARG A 15 -0.23 -1.29 -8.49
CA ARG A 15 0.73 -0.82 -7.49
C ARG A 15 1.98 -0.25 -8.17
N PHE A 16 2.47 0.87 -7.65
CA PHE A 16 3.69 1.54 -8.12
C PHE A 16 4.60 1.83 -6.92
N ASP A 17 5.81 1.30 -6.95
CA ASP A 17 6.84 1.56 -5.95
C ASP A 17 7.79 2.65 -6.46
N THR A 18 7.76 3.80 -5.79
CA THR A 18 8.61 4.97 -6.10
C THR A 18 9.57 5.25 -4.94
N PRO A 19 10.64 6.05 -5.15
CA PRO A 19 11.48 6.52 -4.04
C PRO A 19 10.69 7.29 -2.96
N ASN A 20 9.56 7.91 -3.33
CA ASN A 20 8.73 8.69 -2.42
C ASN A 20 7.63 7.87 -1.72
N GLY A 21 7.55 6.55 -2.00
CA GLY A 21 6.58 5.64 -1.40
C GLY A 21 5.77 4.84 -2.42
N HIS A 22 4.75 4.13 -1.90
CA HIS A 22 3.91 3.22 -2.66
C HIS A 22 2.57 3.86 -3.02
N TYR A 23 2.20 3.78 -4.30
CA TYR A 23 0.93 4.25 -4.82
C TYR A 23 0.07 3.08 -5.29
N VAL A 24 -1.24 3.22 -5.11
CA VAL A 24 -2.24 2.25 -5.54
C VAL A 24 -3.19 2.92 -6.53
N ILE A 25 -3.53 2.19 -7.59
CA ILE A 25 -4.62 2.52 -8.50
C ILE A 25 -5.71 1.48 -8.33
N GLN A 26 -6.96 1.94 -8.23
CA GLN A 26 -8.14 1.09 -8.40
C GLN A 26 -9.07 1.74 -9.41
N VAL A 27 -9.49 0.94 -10.39
CA VAL A 27 -10.50 1.32 -11.38
C VAL A 27 -11.62 0.29 -11.29
N ASN A 28 -12.86 0.75 -11.13
CA ASN A 28 -14.05 -0.06 -11.29
C ASN A 28 -14.79 0.46 -12.54
N ASP A 29 -15.00 -0.41 -13.52
CA ASP A 29 -15.52 -0.08 -14.84
C ASP A 29 -14.78 1.10 -15.52
N SER A 30 -15.41 2.27 -15.57
CA SER A 30 -14.88 3.49 -16.22
C SER A 30 -14.35 4.54 -15.23
N GLN A 31 -14.43 4.28 -13.93
CA GLN A 31 -14.07 5.25 -12.89
C GLN A 31 -13.02 4.67 -11.96
N GLY A 32 -12.10 5.51 -11.52
CA GLY A 32 -11.04 5.07 -10.62
C GLY A 32 -10.38 6.21 -9.89
N TRP A 33 -9.47 5.82 -9.01
CA TRP A 33 -8.65 6.74 -8.23
C TRP A 33 -7.21 6.24 -8.18
N ILE A 34 -6.32 7.18 -7.91
CA ILE A 34 -4.94 6.92 -7.55
C ILE A 34 -4.67 7.60 -6.21
N ALA A 35 -4.04 6.89 -5.28
CA ALA A 35 -3.69 7.44 -3.98
C ALA A 35 -2.40 6.84 -3.46
N SER A 36 -1.75 7.56 -2.54
CA SER A 36 -0.70 6.98 -1.71
C SER A 36 -1.30 5.88 -0.84
N SER A 37 -0.64 4.72 -0.76
CA SER A 37 -1.06 3.64 0.15
C SER A 37 -1.17 4.09 1.60
N SER A 38 -0.35 5.08 2.02
CA SER A 38 -0.36 5.62 3.38
C SER A 38 -1.64 6.36 3.76
N THR A 39 -2.45 6.78 2.78
CA THR A 39 -3.70 7.51 3.03
C THR A 39 -4.94 6.62 3.00
N LEU A 40 -4.79 5.34 2.62
CA LEU A 40 -5.92 4.43 2.44
C LEU A 40 -6.44 3.84 3.74
N PHE A 41 -5.62 3.82 4.78
CA PHE A 41 -5.97 3.25 6.07
C PHE A 41 -6.03 4.34 7.12
N LYS A 42 -7.11 4.38 7.88
CA LYS A 42 -7.20 5.17 9.11
C LYS A 42 -6.92 4.24 10.28
N PRO A 43 -5.73 4.31 10.92
CA PRO A 43 -5.52 3.57 12.14
C PRO A 43 -6.54 4.04 13.17
N ASN A 44 -7.29 3.10 13.73
CA ASN A 44 -8.18 3.39 14.85
C ASN A 44 -7.32 3.40 16.12
N PRO A 45 -7.15 4.54 16.82
CA PRO A 45 -6.30 4.61 18.00
C PRO A 45 -6.82 3.76 19.16
N ASP A 46 -8.13 3.48 19.19
CA ASP A 46 -8.77 2.70 20.25
C ASP A 46 -8.73 1.18 19.97
N HIS A 47 -8.27 0.78 18.79
CA HIS A 47 -8.13 -0.62 18.40
C HIS A 47 -6.72 -0.88 17.87
N PRO A 48 -5.90 -1.69 18.56
CA PRO A 48 -4.57 -2.03 18.07
C PRO A 48 -4.69 -2.62 16.66
N THR A 49 -3.99 -2.01 15.70
CA THR A 49 -3.86 -2.58 14.36
C THR A 49 -2.98 -3.82 14.44
N ASP A 50 -3.25 -4.87 13.67
CA ASP A 50 -2.41 -6.08 13.55
C ASP A 50 -1.06 -5.82 12.85
N ILE A 51 -0.51 -4.60 12.97
CA ILE A 51 0.81 -4.24 12.47
C ILE A 51 1.85 -5.04 13.24
N VAL A 52 2.53 -5.93 12.54
CA VAL A 52 3.76 -6.58 13.01
C VAL A 52 4.91 -5.66 12.65
N ILE A 53 5.47 -4.98 13.65
CA ILE A 53 6.73 -4.23 13.50
C ILE A 53 7.86 -5.25 13.38
N PRO A 54 8.70 -5.22 12.33
CA PRO A 54 9.86 -6.09 12.25
C PRO A 54 10.76 -5.88 13.48
N PRO A 55 11.28 -6.95 14.11
CA PRO A 55 12.18 -6.79 15.24
C PRO A 55 13.39 -5.97 14.84
N THR A 56 13.75 -4.97 15.67
CA THR A 56 14.87 -4.03 15.48
C THR A 56 16.26 -4.69 15.61
N ASP A 57 16.33 -6.01 15.56
CA ASP A 57 17.52 -6.79 15.91
C ASP A 57 18.53 -6.82 14.76
N GLY A 58 19.19 -5.68 14.56
CA GLY A 58 20.20 -5.50 13.53
C GLY A 58 21.02 -4.20 13.61
N MET A 59 20.63 -3.20 14.42
CA MET A 59 21.39 -1.94 14.56
C MET A 59 22.29 -1.87 15.80
N ASN A 60 22.67 -3.02 16.37
CA ASN A 60 23.77 -3.12 17.35
C ASN A 60 24.75 -4.22 16.93
N ARG A 61 25.45 -4.01 15.80
CA ARG A 61 26.72 -4.68 15.56
C ARG A 61 27.84 -3.64 15.51
N GLN A 62 28.54 -3.59 16.64
CA GLN A 62 29.85 -3.00 16.92
C GLN A 62 29.90 -1.49 17.14
#